data_AF-A0A972ESQ7-F1
#
_entry.id   AF-A0A972ESQ7-F1
#
_cell.length_a   1.000
_cell.length_b   1.000
_cell.length_c   1.000
_cell.angle_alpha   90.00
_cell.angle_beta   90.00
_cell.angle_gamma   90.00
#
_symmetry.space_group_name_H-M   'P 1'
#
loop_
_entity.id
_entity.type
_entity.pdbx_description
1 polymer ?
#
loop_
_entity_poly.entity_id
_entity_poly.type
_entity_poly.pdbx_seq_one_letter_code
_entity_poly.pdbx_strand_id
1 'polypeptide(L)'
;MIHHNTKCAGRGCGHPRVLDAGQCNDSYSLIVIAQALAQAFGVSVNELPLSCDIAWYEQKAVIVLLALLALGVRKIWLGPALPAFLLPNVVEVLVKAYELKSIADAEQDVQAMLAGN
;
A
#
# COMPACT_ATOMS: atom_id res chain seq x y z
N MET A 1 6.69 7.34 -6.08
CA MET A 1 6.09 8.64 -5.69
C MET A 1 6.01 9.71 -6.80
N ILE A 2 6.60 9.56 -7.99
CA ILE A 2 6.65 10.66 -9.00
C ILE A 2 5.47 10.64 -10.00
N HIS A 3 4.78 9.51 -10.20
CA HIS A 3 3.86 9.35 -11.35
C HIS A 3 2.55 10.16 -11.30
N HIS A 4 2.10 10.63 -10.12
CA HIS A 4 0.76 11.22 -9.98
C HIS A 4 0.71 12.61 -9.31
N ASN A 5 1.83 13.16 -8.84
CA ASN A 5 1.84 14.40 -8.04
C ASN A 5 1.54 15.69 -8.85
N THR A 6 1.39 15.60 -10.18
CA THR A 6 1.19 16.75 -11.07
C THR A 6 -0.23 16.91 -11.60
N LYS A 7 -1.19 16.04 -11.20
CA LYS A 7 -2.55 16.06 -11.75
C LYS A 7 -3.57 16.68 -10.78
N CYS A 8 -4.23 17.77 -11.20
CA CYS A 8 -5.46 18.24 -10.57
C CYS A 8 -6.62 17.32 -10.98
N ALA A 9 -7.02 16.41 -10.09
CA ALA A 9 -8.00 15.39 -10.45
C ALA A 9 -9.47 15.87 -10.53
N GLY A 10 -9.80 17.17 -10.45
CA GLY A 10 -11.17 17.72 -10.66
C GLY A 10 -11.75 18.61 -9.53
N ARG A 11 -13.01 19.06 -9.71
CA ARG A 11 -13.72 20.17 -9.03
C ARG A 11 -14.00 19.97 -7.52
N GLY A 12 -13.66 20.99 -6.71
CA GLY A 12 -14.05 21.09 -5.28
C GLY A 12 -12.90 20.80 -4.30
N CYS A 13 -11.88 21.66 -4.24
CA CYS A 13 -10.71 21.44 -3.39
C CYS A 13 -10.97 21.84 -1.93
N GLY A 14 -11.68 21.00 -1.18
CA GLY A 14 -11.66 21.04 0.29
C GLY A 14 -10.38 20.40 0.88
N HIS A 15 -9.86 19.35 0.22
CA HIS A 15 -8.60 18.67 0.55
C HIS A 15 -7.89 18.19 -0.74
N PRO A 16 -6.54 18.17 -0.79
CA PRO A 16 -5.80 17.60 -1.93
C PRO A 16 -6.09 16.10 -2.10
N ARG A 17 -6.24 15.66 -3.35
CA ARG A 17 -6.44 14.23 -3.68
C ARG A 17 -5.16 13.40 -3.71
N VAL A 18 -4.01 14.07 -3.74
CA VAL A 18 -2.69 13.46 -3.59
C VAL A 18 -2.09 14.11 -2.35
N LEU A 19 -1.79 13.29 -1.35
CA LEU A 19 -1.12 13.72 -0.12
C LEU A 19 0.28 13.13 -0.16
N ASP A 20 1.27 13.99 -0.40
CA ASP A 20 2.67 13.60 -0.38
C ASP A 20 3.21 13.70 1.06
N ALA A 21 3.56 12.55 1.65
CA ALA A 21 4.12 12.49 2.99
C ALA A 21 5.63 12.78 3.02
N GLY A 22 6.31 12.81 1.86
CA GLY A 22 7.74 13.07 1.75
C GLY A 22 8.51 11.97 1.00
N GLN A 23 9.65 11.58 1.52
CA GLN A 23 10.53 10.55 0.96
C GLN A 23 10.10 9.13 1.38
N CYS A 24 10.80 8.11 0.90
CA CYS A 24 10.50 6.70 1.21
C CYS A 24 10.51 6.36 2.72
N ASN A 25 11.29 7.08 3.53
CA ASN A 25 11.28 6.95 4.99
C ASN A 25 10.00 7.55 5.62
N ASP A 26 9.34 8.48 4.95
CA ASP A 26 8.10 9.10 5.43
C ASP A 26 6.88 8.20 5.19
N SER A 27 7.08 6.99 4.65
CA SER A 27 6.11 5.90 4.78
C SER A 27 5.75 5.60 6.25
N TYR A 28 6.63 5.91 7.21
CA TYR A 28 6.30 5.88 8.63
C TYR A 28 5.13 6.83 8.97
N SER A 29 5.13 8.04 8.43
CA SER A 29 4.05 9.01 8.64
C SER A 29 2.70 8.49 8.14
N LEU A 30 2.68 7.80 6.98
CA LEU A 30 1.47 7.18 6.45
C LEU A 30 0.94 6.06 7.36
N ILE A 31 1.84 5.26 7.95
CA ILE A 31 1.48 4.23 8.93
C ILE A 31 0.87 4.86 10.19
N VAL A 32 1.47 5.92 10.72
CA VAL A 32 0.95 6.64 11.89
C VAL A 32 -0.43 7.22 11.61
N ILE A 33 -0.65 7.79 10.41
CA ILE A 33 -1.97 8.29 9.99
C ILE A 33 -2.99 7.14 9.94
N ALA A 34 -2.64 6.00 9.35
CA ALA A 34 -3.53 4.84 9.30
C ALA A 34 -3.87 4.32 10.70
N GLN A 35 -2.90 4.27 11.61
CA GLN A 35 -3.13 3.87 13.01
C GLN A 35 -4.04 4.85 13.75
N ALA A 36 -3.86 6.16 13.55
CA ALA A 36 -4.72 7.18 14.14
C ALA A 36 -6.16 7.09 13.61
N LEU A 37 -6.34 6.83 12.30
CA LEU A 37 -7.65 6.58 11.71
C LEU A 37 -8.30 5.32 12.29
N ALA A 38 -7.56 4.22 12.36
CA ALA A 38 -8.02 2.96 12.94
C ALA A 38 -8.49 3.16 14.39
N GLN A 39 -7.70 3.90 15.19
CA GLN A 39 -8.07 4.26 16.56
C GLN A 39 -9.33 5.14 16.62
N ALA A 40 -9.46 6.13 15.74
CA ALA A 40 -10.63 7.01 15.70
C ALA A 40 -11.93 6.27 15.35
N PHE A 41 -11.85 5.25 14.49
CA PHE A 41 -12.98 4.40 14.10
C PHE A 41 -13.17 3.17 15.01
N GLY A 42 -12.23 2.88 15.92
CA GLY A 42 -12.28 1.71 16.80
C GLY A 42 -12.13 0.37 16.08
N VAL A 43 -11.46 0.36 14.92
CA VAL A 43 -11.25 -0.83 14.07
C VAL A 43 -9.76 -1.13 13.91
N SER A 44 -9.41 -2.27 13.34
CA SER A 44 -8.02 -2.54 12.94
C SER A 44 -7.65 -1.79 11.65
N VAL A 45 -6.34 -1.63 11.39
CA VAL A 45 -5.83 -0.96 10.17
C VAL A 45 -6.34 -1.65 8.89
N ASN A 46 -6.53 -2.98 8.94
CA ASN A 46 -6.98 -3.78 7.79
C ASN A 46 -8.48 -3.62 7.50
N GLU A 47 -9.25 -3.05 8.42
CA GLU A 47 -10.69 -2.77 8.26
C GLU A 47 -10.95 -1.34 7.76
N LEU A 48 -9.91 -0.51 7.70
CA LEU A 48 -10.03 0.81 7.10
C LEU A 48 -10.33 0.70 5.60
N PRO A 49 -11.06 1.66 5.02
CA PRO A 49 -11.24 1.76 3.57
C PRO A 49 -9.95 2.27 2.90
N LEU A 50 -8.87 1.51 3.05
CA LEU A 50 -7.53 1.80 2.57
C LEU A 50 -7.01 0.63 1.72
N SER A 51 -6.55 0.93 0.52
CA SER A 51 -5.88 -0.04 -0.36
C SER A 51 -4.40 0.31 -0.44
N CYS A 52 -3.53 -0.70 -0.38
CA CYS A 52 -2.08 -0.53 -0.45
C CYS A 52 -1.54 -1.06 -1.77
N ASP A 53 -1.26 -0.17 -2.72
CA ASP A 53 -0.57 -0.47 -3.98
C ASP A 53 0.83 0.16 -3.98
N ILE A 54 1.85 -0.67 -3.84
CA ILE A 54 3.23 -0.26 -3.56
C ILE A 54 4.13 -0.61 -4.74
N ALA A 55 4.69 0.44 -5.36
CA ALA A 55 5.79 0.31 -6.29
C ALA A 55 7.12 0.23 -5.54
N TRP A 56 7.97 -0.74 -5.90
CA TRP A 56 9.32 -0.89 -5.33
C TRP A 56 10.40 -0.94 -6.42
N TYR A 57 11.64 -0.69 -6.03
CA TYR A 57 12.80 -0.78 -6.92
C TYR A 57 14.06 -1.24 -6.18
N GLU A 58 14.35 -0.63 -5.03
CA GLU A 58 15.58 -0.86 -4.27
C GLU A 58 15.31 -1.36 -2.83
N GLN A 59 16.36 -1.58 -2.05
CA GLN A 59 16.30 -2.30 -0.77
C GLN A 59 15.58 -1.52 0.35
N LYS A 60 15.50 -0.19 0.28
CA LYS A 60 14.70 0.60 1.23
C LYS A 60 13.21 0.34 1.04
N ALA A 61 12.73 0.15 -0.18
CA ALA A 61 11.35 -0.29 -0.38
C ALA A 61 11.07 -1.67 0.24
N VAL A 62 12.08 -2.56 0.29
CA VAL A 62 11.99 -3.86 0.97
C VAL A 62 11.85 -3.69 2.48
N ILE A 63 12.61 -2.78 3.12
CA ILE A 63 12.46 -2.57 4.57
C ILE A 63 11.10 -1.95 4.92
N VAL A 64 10.56 -1.08 4.06
CA VAL A 64 9.21 -0.54 4.23
C VAL A 64 8.16 -1.65 4.12
N LEU A 65 8.28 -2.55 3.14
CA LEU A 65 7.39 -3.71 3.03
C LEU A 65 7.47 -4.58 4.29
N LEU A 66 8.68 -4.91 4.77
CA LEU A 66 8.84 -5.72 5.98
C LEU A 66 8.26 -5.03 7.22
N ALA A 67 8.35 -3.70 7.32
CA ALA A 67 7.73 -2.95 8.40
C ALA A 67 6.19 -3.06 8.36
N LEU A 68 5.58 -2.95 7.17
CA LEU A 68 4.14 -3.13 7.00
C LEU A 68 3.69 -4.55 7.39
N LEU A 69 4.43 -5.57 6.95
CA LEU A 69 4.17 -6.97 7.31
C LEU A 69 4.32 -7.20 8.82
N ALA A 70 5.35 -6.64 9.45
CA ALA A 70 5.55 -6.74 10.90
C ALA A 70 4.42 -6.07 11.72
N LEU A 71 3.82 -5.02 11.17
CA LEU A 71 2.65 -4.34 11.73
C LEU A 71 1.33 -5.08 11.43
N GLY A 72 1.36 -6.17 10.69
CA GLY A 72 0.20 -6.99 10.37
C GLY A 72 -0.69 -6.39 9.27
N VAL A 73 -0.18 -5.46 8.46
CA VAL A 73 -0.89 -4.92 7.30
C VAL A 73 -1.06 -6.02 6.25
N ARG A 74 -2.28 -6.15 5.72
CA ARG A 74 -2.65 -7.15 4.71
C ARG A 74 -3.12 -6.49 3.42
N LYS A 75 -3.33 -7.31 2.38
CA LYS A 75 -3.85 -6.88 1.07
C LYS A 75 -2.96 -5.81 0.42
N ILE A 76 -1.68 -6.15 0.30
CA ILE A 76 -0.67 -5.30 -0.31
C ILE A 76 -0.45 -5.77 -1.75
N TRP A 77 -0.67 -4.89 -2.71
CA TRP A 77 -0.22 -5.06 -4.09
C TRP A 77 1.23 -4.59 -4.20
N LEU A 78 2.09 -5.43 -4.77
CA LEU A 78 3.51 -5.17 -4.93
C LEU A 78 3.90 -5.32 -6.39
N GLY A 79 4.48 -4.26 -6.96
CA GLY A 79 4.86 -4.19 -8.37
C GLY A 79 6.09 -3.32 -8.64
N PRO A 80 6.61 -3.33 -9.89
CA PRO A 80 6.02 -3.94 -11.09
C PRO A 80 6.24 -5.46 -11.22
N ALA A 81 7.20 -6.02 -10.49
CA ALA A 81 7.40 -7.47 -10.38
C ALA A 81 7.69 -7.82 -8.92
N LEU A 82 7.43 -9.05 -8.49
CA LEU A 82 7.86 -9.48 -7.16
C LEU A 82 9.40 -9.49 -7.07
N PRO A 83 9.99 -9.20 -5.90
CA PRO A 83 11.43 -9.26 -5.72
C PRO A 83 12.00 -10.64 -6.05
N ALA A 84 12.98 -10.68 -6.96
CA ALA A 84 13.57 -11.93 -7.45
C ALA A 84 14.27 -12.77 -6.36
N PHE A 85 14.59 -12.18 -5.21
CA PHE A 85 15.14 -12.88 -4.06
C PHE A 85 14.08 -13.64 -3.23
N LEU A 86 12.78 -13.44 -3.50
CA LEU A 86 11.72 -14.20 -2.86
C LEU A 86 11.55 -15.57 -3.55
N LEU A 87 11.87 -16.63 -2.81
CA LEU A 87 11.64 -17.99 -3.27
C LEU A 87 10.12 -18.31 -3.29
N PRO A 88 9.65 -19.21 -4.17
CA PRO A 88 8.23 -19.56 -4.27
C PRO A 88 7.58 -19.93 -2.93
N ASN A 89 8.26 -20.75 -2.12
CA ASN A 89 7.76 -21.15 -0.80
C ASN A 89 7.61 -19.95 0.15
N VAL A 90 8.47 -18.94 0.04
CA VAL A 90 8.38 -17.71 0.84
C VAL A 90 7.21 -16.86 0.34
N VAL A 91 7.06 -16.72 -0.98
CA VAL A 91 5.92 -16.01 -1.57
C VAL A 91 4.61 -16.64 -1.12
N GLU A 92 4.48 -17.96 -1.13
CA GLU A 92 3.27 -18.65 -0.66
C GLU A 92 2.94 -18.34 0.80
N VAL A 93 3.96 -18.27 1.67
CA VAL A 93 3.76 -17.89 3.08
C VAL A 93 3.26 -16.44 3.17
N LEU A 94 3.85 -15.53 2.38
CA LEU A 94 3.43 -14.13 2.36
C LEU A 94 2.01 -13.94 1.82
N VAL A 95 1.64 -14.68 0.77
CA VAL A 95 0.27 -14.70 0.21
C VAL A 95 -0.72 -15.22 1.26
N LYS A 96 -0.42 -16.35 1.92
CA LYS A 96 -1.33 -16.95 2.91
C LYS A 96 -1.47 -16.13 4.18
N ALA A 97 -0.38 -15.50 4.66
CA ALA A 97 -0.38 -14.78 5.93
C ALA A 97 -0.83 -13.32 5.80
N TYR A 98 -0.51 -12.66 4.68
CA TYR A 98 -0.68 -11.22 4.51
C TYR A 98 -1.50 -10.84 3.27
N GLU A 99 -2.01 -11.82 2.52
CA GLU A 99 -2.78 -11.57 1.29
C GLU A 99 -1.98 -10.70 0.30
N LEU A 100 -0.66 -10.96 0.20
CA LEU A 100 0.23 -10.28 -0.74
C LEU A 100 -0.21 -10.58 -2.19
N LYS A 101 -0.24 -9.55 -3.03
CA LYS A 101 -0.68 -9.65 -4.43
C LYS A 101 0.37 -9.07 -5.37
N SER A 102 0.52 -9.69 -6.53
CA SER A 102 1.17 -9.04 -7.67
C SER A 102 0.16 -8.13 -8.36
N ILE A 103 0.64 -7.04 -8.96
CA ILE A 103 -0.21 -6.18 -9.81
C ILE A 103 -0.66 -6.93 -11.07
N ALA A 104 -1.82 -6.52 -11.61
CA ALA A 104 -2.37 -6.97 -12.87
C ALA A 104 -2.54 -5.76 -13.82
N ASP A 105 -3.64 -5.72 -14.58
CA ASP A 105 -4.00 -4.54 -15.35
C ASP A 105 -4.61 -3.46 -14.46
N ALA A 106 -4.30 -2.18 -14.75
CA ALA A 106 -4.72 -1.05 -13.91
C ALA A 106 -6.25 -1.00 -13.68
N GLU A 107 -7.06 -1.35 -14.68
CA GLU A 107 -8.52 -1.37 -14.52
C GLU A 107 -8.97 -2.47 -13.54
N GLN A 108 -8.36 -3.66 -13.62
CA GLN A 108 -8.69 -4.78 -12.74
C GLN A 108 -8.29 -4.48 -11.30
N ASP A 109 -7.10 -3.94 -11.09
CA ASP A 109 -6.60 -3.60 -9.76
C ASP A 109 -7.43 -2.49 -9.11
N VAL A 110 -7.84 -1.47 -9.88
CA VAL A 110 -8.73 -0.41 -9.37
C VAL A 110 -10.10 -0.98 -8.95
N GLN A 111 -10.69 -1.88 -9.74
CA GLN A 111 -11.96 -2.51 -9.36
C GLN A 111 -11.83 -3.37 -8.09
N ALA A 112 -10.73 -4.13 -7.97
CA ALA A 112 -10.46 -4.94 -6.78
C ALA A 112 -10.28 -4.07 -5.53
N MET A 113 -9.51 -2.98 -5.63
CA MET A 113 -9.29 -2.02 -4.54
C MET A 113 -10.59 -1.36 -4.07
N LEU A 114 -11.45 -0.93 -5.01
CA LEU A 114 -12.75 -0.34 -4.68
C LEU A 114 -13.71 -1.32 -4.01
N ALA A 115 -13.59 -2.62 -4.31
CA ALA A 115 -14.36 -3.67 -3.66
C ALA A 115 -13.82 -4.06 -2.27
N GLY A 116 -12.66 -3.55 -1.86
CA GLY A 116 -11.99 -3.93 -0.61
C GLY A 116 -11.42 -5.36 -0.63
N ASN A 117 -11.23 -5.92 -1.83
CA ASN A 117 -10.84 -7.31 -2.05
C ASN A 117 -9.37 -7.44 -2.33
#